data_AF-A0A4Y8AFC9-F1
#
_entry.id   AF-A0A4Y8AFC9-F1
#
_cell.length_a   1.000
_cell.length_b   1.000
_cell.length_c   1.000
_cell.angle_alpha   90.00
_cell.angle_beta   90.00
_cell.angle_gamma   90.00
#
_symmetry.space_group_name_H-M   'P 1'
#
loop_
_entity.id
_entity.type
_entity.pdbx_description
1 polymer ?
#
loop_
_entity_poly.entity_id
_entity_poly.type
_entity_poly.pdbx_seq_one_letter_code
_entity_poly.pdbx_strand_id
1 'polypeptide(L)' 'MKDFEDKVADFKIATTGAAYFTDNFTGNEFCANGLTKQQADKFAAENNLTLVKWKPGESCGR' A
#
# COMPACT_ATOMS: atom_id res chain seq x y z
N MET A 1 -25.79 -10.78 -6.77
CA MET A 1 -24.67 -10.93 -5.81
C MET A 1 -23.32 -10.63 -6.46
N LYS A 2 -23.06 -11.06 -7.71
CA LYS A 2 -21.85 -10.70 -8.49
C LYS A 2 -21.50 -9.20 -8.51
N ASP A 3 -22.50 -8.32 -8.61
CA ASP A 3 -22.31 -6.86 -8.66
C ASP A 3 -21.73 -6.26 -7.37
N PHE A 4 -21.97 -6.90 -6.22
CA PHE A 4 -21.49 -6.40 -4.92
C PHE A 4 -20.05 -6.84 -4.67
N GLU A 5 -19.68 -8.05 -5.06
CA GLU A 5 -18.29 -8.52 -4.97
C GLU A 5 -17.37 -7.75 -5.91
N ASP A 6 -17.83 -7.47 -7.13
CA ASP A 6 -17.09 -6.64 -8.10
C ASP A 6 -16.94 -5.20 -7.58
N LYS A 7 -18.01 -4.60 -7.04
CA LYS A 7 -17.93 -3.26 -6.43
C LYS A 7 -17.06 -3.23 -5.18
N VAL A 8 -17.08 -4.25 -4.33
CA VAL A 8 -16.21 -4.32 -3.13
C VAL A 8 -14.77 -4.57 -3.52
N ALA A 9 -14.50 -5.36 -4.57
CA ALA A 9 -13.17 -5.54 -5.11
C ALA A 9 -12.63 -4.24 -5.72
N ASP A 10 -13.43 -3.55 -6.53
CA ASP A 10 -13.08 -2.26 -7.13
C ASP A 10 -12.92 -1.16 -6.06
N PHE A 11 -13.79 -1.12 -5.04
CA PHE A 11 -13.70 -0.21 -3.91
C PHE A 11 -12.50 -0.53 -2.99
N LYS A 12 -12.16 -1.81 -2.82
CA LYS A 12 -10.91 -2.23 -2.14
C LYS A 12 -9.69 -1.82 -2.95
N ILE A 13 -9.70 -1.96 -4.26
CA ILE A 13 -8.60 -1.53 -5.14
C ILE A 13 -8.49 -0.01 -5.16
N ALA A 14 -9.61 0.73 -5.09
CA ALA A 14 -9.60 2.18 -5.02
C ALA A 14 -9.08 2.71 -3.66
N THR A 15 -9.32 1.98 -2.57
CA THR A 15 -8.84 2.36 -1.22
C THR A 15 -7.44 1.87 -0.91
N THR A 16 -7.03 0.73 -1.48
CA THR A 16 -5.69 0.16 -1.33
C THR A 16 -4.81 0.53 -2.51
N GLY A 17 -3.50 0.37 -2.37
CA GLY A 17 -2.57 0.78 -3.41
C GLY A 17 -1.16 0.29 -3.16
N ALA A 18 -0.23 0.81 -3.95
CA ALA A 18 1.19 0.54 -3.84
C ALA A 18 1.84 1.54 -2.88
N ALA A 19 2.35 1.03 -1.76
CA ALA A 19 3.10 1.77 -0.76
C ALA A 19 4.60 1.46 -0.91
N TYR A 20 5.40 2.47 -1.20
CA TYR A 20 6.86 2.39 -1.28
C TYR A 20 7.45 2.85 0.04
N PHE A 21 8.16 1.94 0.69
CA PHE A 21 8.84 2.16 1.95
C PHE A 21 10.34 2.14 1.75
N THR A 22 11.05 2.91 2.57
CA THR A 22 12.49 2.80 2.75
C THR A 22 12.76 2.36 4.17
N ASP A 23 13.57 1.33 4.31
CA ASP A 23 14.11 0.92 5.59
C ASP A 23 15.14 1.95 6.09
N ASN A 24 14.90 2.56 7.25
CA ASN A 24 15.79 3.61 7.77
C ASN A 24 17.15 3.08 8.24
N PHE A 25 17.30 1.76 8.43
CA PHE A 25 18.56 1.16 8.90
C PHE A 25 19.46 0.75 7.75
N THR A 26 18.89 0.14 6.72
CA THR A 26 19.61 -0.42 5.58
C THR A 26 19.53 0.46 4.34
N GLY A 27 18.62 1.43 4.31
CA GLY A 27 18.36 2.28 3.14
C GLY A 27 17.66 1.54 2.01
N ASN A 28 17.24 0.30 2.22
CA ASN A 28 16.61 -0.52 1.18
C ASN A 28 15.18 -0.06 0.93
N GLU A 29 14.85 0.12 -0.35
CA GLU A 29 13.50 0.41 -0.79
C GLU A 29 12.74 -0.89 -1.06
N PHE A 30 11.51 -0.96 -0.56
CA PHE A 30 10.60 -2.05 -0.89
C PHE A 30 9.18 -1.52 -1.03
N CYS A 31 8.39 -2.26 -1.78
CA CYS A 31 7.06 -1.84 -2.12
C CYS A 31 6.06 -2.89 -1.69
N ALA A 32 5.03 -2.47 -0.96
CA ALA A 32 3.94 -3.31 -0.50
C ALA A 32 2.63 -2.92 -1.20
N ASN A 33 1.90 -3.94 -1.62
CA ASN A 33 0.63 -3.81 -2.32
C ASN A 33 -0.55 -4.05 -1.39
N GLY A 34 -1.73 -3.56 -1.78
CA GLY A 34 -2.97 -3.86 -1.07
C GLY A 34 -3.08 -3.15 0.29
N LEU A 35 -2.27 -2.11 0.51
CA LEU A 35 -2.35 -1.28 1.71
C LEU A 35 -3.07 0.04 1.39
N THR A 36 -3.98 0.43 2.26
CA THR A 36 -4.49 1.81 2.28
C THR A 36 -3.38 2.77 2.73
N LYS A 37 -3.48 4.06 2.38
CA LYS A 37 -2.50 5.07 2.83
C LYS A 37 -2.32 5.05 4.36
N GLN A 38 -3.40 4.90 5.10
CA GLN A 38 -3.39 4.88 6.56
C GLN A 38 -2.71 3.63 7.13
N GLN A 39 -2.94 2.45 6.53
CA GLN A 39 -2.24 1.23 6.90
C GLN A 39 -0.76 1.30 6.54
N ALA A 40 -0.41 1.91 5.40
CA ALA A 40 0.96 2.11 5.01
C ALA A 40 1.71 3.00 6.01
N ASP A 41 1.11 4.13 6.40
CA ASP A 41 1.66 5.03 7.42
C ASP A 41 1.88 4.31 8.76
N LYS A 42 0.87 3.52 9.18
CA LYS A 42 0.96 2.73 10.41
C LYS A 42 2.05 1.65 10.33
N PHE A 43 2.13 0.94 9.21
CA PHE A 43 3.15 -0.07 8.98
C PHE A 43 4.55 0.52 9.01
N ALA A 44 4.73 1.72 8.41
CA ALA A 44 5.98 2.45 8.47
C ALA A 44 6.36 2.81 9.92
N ALA A 45 5.43 3.36 10.69
CA ALA A 45 5.66 3.70 12.09
C ALA A 45 5.98 2.47 12.95
N GLU A 46 5.25 1.35 12.78
CA GLU A 46 5.45 0.13 13.56
C GLU A 46 6.77 -0.59 13.24
N ASN A 47 7.27 -0.47 12.00
CA ASN A 47 8.48 -1.17 11.55
C ASN A 47 9.72 -0.25 11.40
N ASN A 48 9.66 1.00 11.88
CA ASN A 48 10.73 2.00 11.70
C ASN A 48 11.12 2.23 10.22
N LEU A 49 10.12 2.22 9.34
CA LEU A 49 10.28 2.50 7.92
C LEU A 49 9.81 3.91 7.62
N THR A 50 10.21 4.42 6.46
CA THR A 50 9.72 5.70 5.92
C THR A 50 8.86 5.43 4.71
N LEU A 51 7.60 5.86 4.73
CA LEU A 51 6.73 5.82 3.56
C LEU A 51 7.15 6.93 2.57
N VAL A 52 7.83 6.55 1.49
CA VAL A 52 8.32 7.48 0.47
C VAL A 52 7.22 7.88 -0.50
N LYS A 53 6.38 6.91 -0.88
CA LYS A 53 5.34 7.12 -1.88
C LYS A 53 4.17 6.19 -1.66
N TRP A 54 2.96 6.67 -1.88
CA TRP A 54 1.77 5.83 -1.92
C TRP A 54 0.94 6.17 -3.15
N LYS A 55 0.57 5.14 -3.93
CA LYS A 55 -0.22 5.28 -5.14
C LYS A 55 -1.51 4.46 -5.03
N PRO A 56 -2.69 5.09 -4.94
CA PRO A 56 -3.97 4.40 -4.91
C PRO A 56 -4.20 3.62 -6.21
N GLY A 57 -4.73 2.40 -6.12
CA GLY A 57 -5.08 1.57 -7.28
C GLY A 57 -3.91 1.06 -8.11
N GLU A 58 -2.67 1.43 -7.78
CA GLU A 58 -1.48 0.82 -8.39
C GLU A 58 -1.00 -0.37 -7.58
N SER A 59 -0.28 -1.25 -8.27
CA SER A 59 0.54 -2.28 -7.66
C SER A 59 2.00 -1.96 -7.93
N CYS A 60 2.89 -2.23 -6.97
CA CYS A 60 4.33 -2.29 -7.10
C CYS A 60 4.66 -3.17 -8.30
N GLY A 61 4.84 -2.52 -9.46
CA GLY A 61 5.29 -3.18 -10.67
C GLY A 61 6.67 -3.77 -10.41
N ARG A 62 6.80 -5.06 -10.73
CA ARG A 62 8.09 -5.75 -10.75
C ARG A 62 8.91 -5.28 -11.94
#